data_AF-A0A0H2YM69-F1
#
_entry.id   AF-A0A0H2YM69-F1
#
_cell.length_a   1.000
_cell.length_b   1.000
_cell.length_c   1.000
_cell.angle_alpha   90.00
_cell.angle_beta   90.00
_cell.angle_gamma   90.00
#
_symmetry.space_group_name_H-M   'P 1'
#
loop_
_entity.id
_entity.type
_entity.pdbx_description
1 polymer ?
#
loop_
_entity_poly.entity_id
_entity_poly.type
_entity_poly.pdbx_seq_one_letter_code
_entity_poly.pdbx_strand_id
1 'polypeptide(L)'
;MVNYRLISLALTMVIEYTDRNQAVARQRLTGSNAYWKWNTAYNRRSVAETAMYRVKQLFGRHLTLRDYDALIGETIAMIRALNKMTRASMLESVRIA
;
A
#
# COMPACT_ATOMS: atom_id res chain seq x y z
N MET A 1 40.58 2.33 -12.36
CA MET A 1 39.71 1.96 -11.22
C MET A 1 38.28 1.93 -11.72
N VAL A 2 37.65 0.74 -11.79
CA VAL A 2 36.28 0.61 -12.28
C VAL A 2 35.33 1.14 -11.20
N ASN A 3 34.44 2.08 -11.55
CA ASN A 3 33.51 2.66 -10.59
C ASN A 3 32.30 1.72 -10.40
N TYR A 4 32.45 0.76 -9.48
CA TYR A 4 31.43 -0.25 -9.17
C TYR A 4 30.09 0.35 -8.71
N ARG A 5 30.06 1.58 -8.15
CA ARG A 5 28.81 2.26 -7.81
C ARG A 5 28.01 2.67 -9.03
N LEU A 6 28.66 3.18 -10.08
CA LEU A 6 27.98 3.56 -11.32
C LEU A 6 27.46 2.34 -12.08
N ILE A 7 28.23 1.25 -12.10
CA ILE A 7 27.81 -0.02 -12.72
C ILE A 7 26.62 -0.62 -11.95
N SER A 8 26.67 -0.62 -10.62
CA SER A 8 25.56 -1.11 -9.80
C SER A 8 24.29 -0.28 -9.98
N LEU A 9 24.39 1.06 -10.02
CA LEU A 9 23.25 1.95 -10.29
C LEU A 9 22.66 1.73 -11.68
N ALA A 10 23.50 1.60 -12.70
CA ALA A 10 23.06 1.34 -14.07
C ALA A 10 22.37 -0.02 -14.21
N LEU A 11 22.91 -1.06 -13.56
CA LEU A 11 22.32 -2.39 -13.55
C LEU A 11 20.95 -2.40 -12.88
N THR A 12 20.82 -1.77 -11.70
CA THR A 12 19.54 -1.64 -10.99
C THR A 12 18.51 -0.88 -11.83
N MET A 13 18.92 0.22 -12.49
CA MET A 13 18.03 1.01 -13.32
C MET A 13 17.53 0.22 -14.55
N VAL A 14 18.40 -0.55 -15.21
CA VAL A 14 18.02 -1.40 -16.35
C VAL A 14 17.06 -2.52 -15.89
N ILE A 15 17.32 -3.14 -14.75
CA ILE A 15 16.46 -4.20 -14.20
C ILE A 15 15.06 -3.64 -13.86
N GLU A 16 14.98 -2.53 -13.12
CA GLU A 16 13.69 -1.92 -12.75
C GLU A 16 12.90 -1.44 -13.99
N TYR A 17 13.58 -0.83 -14.96
CA TYR A 17 12.93 -0.36 -16.19
C TYR A 17 12.37 -1.53 -17.02
N THR A 18 13.07 -2.66 -17.02
CA THR A 18 12.65 -3.88 -17.73
C THR A 18 11.40 -4.50 -17.12
N ASP A 19 11.32 -4.62 -15.79
CA ASP A 19 10.15 -5.19 -15.09
C ASP A 19 8.89 -4.37 -15.34
N ARG A 20 8.99 -3.04 -15.23
CA ARG A 20 7.89 -2.11 -15.48
C ARG A 20 7.39 -2.16 -16.92
N ASN A 21 8.29 -2.23 -17.89
CA ASN A 21 7.93 -2.31 -19.30
C ASN A 21 7.25 -3.64 -19.65
N GLN A 22 7.69 -4.74 -19.03
CA GLN A 22 7.03 -6.04 -19.20
C GLN A 22 5.60 -6.03 -18.63
N ALA A 23 5.39 -5.41 -17.46
CA ALA A 23 4.06 -5.26 -16.88
C ALA A 23 3.11 -4.47 -17.81
N VAL A 24 3.58 -3.35 -18.36
CA VAL A 24 2.81 -2.52 -19.30
C VAL A 24 2.49 -3.26 -20.60
N ALA A 25 3.46 -3.98 -21.16
CA ALA A 25 3.25 -4.78 -22.37
C ALA A 25 2.20 -5.89 -22.14
N ARG A 26 2.30 -6.62 -21.01
CA ARG A 26 1.33 -7.65 -20.63
C ARG A 26 -0.07 -7.09 -20.43
N GLN A 27 -0.20 -5.93 -19.80
CA GLN A 27 -1.49 -5.25 -19.64
C GLN A 27 -2.11 -4.89 -20.99
N ARG A 28 -1.33 -4.37 -21.94
CA ARG A 28 -1.82 -4.05 -23.29
C ARG A 28 -2.31 -5.28 -24.05
N LEU A 29 -1.63 -6.42 -23.90
CA LEU A 29 -1.98 -7.67 -24.58
C LEU A 29 -3.20 -8.38 -23.96
N THR A 30 -3.30 -8.39 -22.63
CA THR A 30 -4.33 -9.17 -21.91
C THR A 30 -5.50 -8.34 -21.42
N GLY A 31 -5.40 -7.01 -21.46
CA GLY A 31 -6.33 -6.08 -20.82
C GLY A 31 -6.30 -6.11 -19.29
N SER A 32 -5.47 -6.96 -18.68
CA SER A 32 -5.46 -7.21 -17.23
C SER A 32 -4.09 -6.89 -16.62
N ASN A 33 -4.12 -6.25 -15.46
CA ASN A 33 -2.94 -6.01 -14.64
C ASN A 33 -2.79 -7.02 -13.49
N ALA A 34 -3.60 -8.10 -13.49
CA ALA A 34 -3.67 -9.04 -12.38
C ALA A 34 -2.31 -9.71 -12.10
N TYR A 35 -1.62 -10.16 -13.16
CA TYR A 35 -0.32 -10.82 -13.04
C TYR A 35 0.71 -9.96 -12.31
N TRP A 36 0.87 -8.69 -12.71
CA TRP A 36 1.79 -7.78 -12.04
C TRP A 36 1.37 -7.50 -10.60
N LYS A 37 0.07 -7.29 -10.34
CA LYS A 37 -0.43 -7.06 -8.98
C LYS A 37 -0.14 -8.22 -8.02
N TRP A 38 -0.25 -9.45 -8.51
CA TRP A 38 0.08 -10.66 -7.74
C TRP A 38 1.59 -10.78 -7.49
N ASN A 39 2.42 -10.64 -8.53
CA ASN A 39 3.87 -10.82 -8.42
C ASN A 39 4.56 -9.73 -7.60
N THR A 40 4.00 -8.52 -7.54
CA THR A 40 4.59 -7.39 -6.80
C THR A 40 4.04 -7.22 -5.38
N ALA A 41 3.14 -8.11 -4.93
CA ALA A 41 2.38 -7.95 -3.69
C ALA A 41 1.63 -6.60 -3.59
N TYR A 42 1.31 -5.97 -4.73
CA TYR A 42 0.69 -4.66 -4.82
C TYR A 42 -0.60 -4.58 -4.02
N ASN A 43 -1.44 -5.62 -4.08
CA ASN A 43 -2.72 -5.63 -3.35
C ASN A 43 -2.53 -5.46 -1.84
N ARG A 44 -1.50 -6.08 -1.25
CA ARG A 44 -1.22 -5.94 0.19
C ARG A 44 -0.77 -4.50 0.52
N ARG A 45 0.11 -3.94 -0.32
CA ARG A 45 0.56 -2.55 -0.19
C ARG A 45 -0.60 -1.57 -0.31
N SER A 46 -1.45 -1.71 -1.34
CA SER A 46 -2.58 -0.81 -1.56
C SER A 46 -3.60 -0.86 -0.42
N VAL A 47 -3.83 -2.03 0.20
CA VAL A 47 -4.70 -2.16 1.37
C VAL A 47 -4.10 -1.41 2.57
N ALA A 48 -2.82 -1.60 2.85
CA ALA A 48 -2.14 -0.92 3.95
C ALA A 48 -2.11 0.62 3.74
N GLU A 49 -1.81 1.08 2.53
CA GLU A 49 -1.83 2.50 2.17
C GLU A 49 -3.22 3.10 2.34
N THR A 50 -4.26 2.40 1.89
CA THR A 50 -5.66 2.84 2.06
C THR A 50 -6.05 2.92 3.53
N ALA A 51 -5.65 1.93 4.34
CA ALA A 51 -5.88 1.96 5.79
C ALA A 51 -5.15 3.15 6.43
N MET A 52 -3.89 3.37 6.10
CA MET A 52 -3.11 4.49 6.63
C MET A 52 -3.61 5.86 6.18
N TYR A 53 -4.11 5.98 4.94
CA TYR A 53 -4.78 7.19 4.48
C TYR A 53 -5.99 7.51 5.35
N ARG A 54 -6.84 6.52 5.64
CA ARG A 54 -8.01 6.68 6.51
C ARG A 54 -7.62 7.03 7.94
N VAL A 55 -6.58 6.39 8.50
CA VAL A 55 -6.04 6.74 9.83
C VAL A 55 -5.67 8.22 9.86
N LYS A 56 -4.92 8.70 8.87
CA LYS A 56 -4.46 10.10 8.80
C LYS A 56 -5.60 11.11 8.66
N GLN A 57 -6.64 10.75 7.92
CA GLN A 57 -7.81 11.62 7.72
C GLN A 57 -8.67 11.72 8.97
N LEU A 58 -8.86 10.62 9.71
CA LEU A 58 -9.80 10.56 10.83
C LEU A 58 -9.16 10.91 12.17
N PHE A 59 -7.90 10.53 12.37
CA PHE A 59 -7.21 10.66 13.66
C PHE A 59 -6.01 11.62 13.62
N GLY A 60 -5.74 12.23 12.47
CA GLY A 60 -4.61 13.13 12.27
C GLY A 60 -3.34 12.42 11.81
N ARG A 61 -2.33 13.21 11.42
CA ARG A 61 -1.11 12.73 10.77
C ARG A 61 0.00 12.29 11.71
N HIS A 62 -0.15 12.54 13.01
CA HIS A 62 0.89 12.39 14.02
C HIS A 62 0.35 11.66 15.23
N LEU A 63 1.23 10.90 15.87
CA LEU A 63 1.00 10.40 17.22
C LEU A 63 1.30 11.54 18.21
N THR A 64 0.50 11.65 19.25
CA THR A 64 0.52 12.77 20.19
C THR A 64 1.30 12.46 21.46
N LEU A 65 1.35 11.18 21.84
CA LEU A 65 2.03 10.72 23.04
C LEU A 65 3.53 10.55 22.79
N ARG A 66 4.35 10.69 23.83
CA ARG A 66 5.83 10.65 23.71
C ARG A 66 6.50 9.47 24.41
N ASP A 67 5.75 8.75 25.24
CA ASP A 67 6.19 7.49 25.82
C ASP A 67 5.93 6.34 24.83
N TYR A 68 6.82 5.36 24.78
CA TYR A 68 6.74 4.27 23.79
C TYR A 68 5.49 3.42 23.96
N ASP A 69 5.15 3.04 25.19
CA ASP A 69 3.97 2.22 25.46
C ASP A 69 2.69 3.03 25.19
N ALA A 70 2.72 4.32 25.51
CA ALA A 70 1.65 5.25 25.17
C ALA A 70 1.45 5.39 23.65
N LEU A 71 2.53 5.50 22.86
CA LEU A 71 2.49 5.52 21.38
C LEU A 71 1.85 4.25 20.80
N ILE A 72 2.21 3.09 21.35
CA ILE A 72 1.62 1.79 20.96
C ILE A 72 0.12 1.78 21.32
N GLY A 73 -0.23 2.23 22.52
CA GLY A 73 -1.62 2.34 22.98
C GLY A 73 -2.48 3.24 22.08
N GLU A 74 -1.97 4.41 21.73
CA GLU A 74 -2.60 5.37 20.81
C GLU A 74 -2.85 4.72 19.43
N THR A 75 -1.83 4.06 18.89
CA THR A 75 -1.93 3.38 17.59
C THR A 75 -2.97 2.24 17.61
N ILE A 76 -2.96 1.41 18.66
CA ILE A 76 -3.93 0.31 18.81
C ILE A 76 -5.36 0.85 18.95
N ALA A 77 -5.54 1.95 19.68
CA ALA A 77 -6.83 2.59 19.84
C ALA A 77 -7.37 3.12 18.49
N MET A 78 -6.54 3.81 17.71
CA MET A 78 -6.88 4.29 16.37
C MET A 78 -7.29 3.13 15.43
N ILE A 79 -6.52 2.04 15.41
CA ILE A 79 -6.82 0.86 14.59
C ILE A 79 -8.15 0.22 15.02
N ARG A 80 -8.39 0.06 16.32
CA ARG A 80 -9.65 -0.48 16.85
C ARG A 80 -10.84 0.40 16.48
N ALA A 81 -10.70 1.71 16.60
CA ALA A 81 -11.72 2.68 16.20
C ALA A 81 -12.01 2.58 14.69
N LEU A 82 -10.97 2.57 13.85
CA LEU A 82 -11.11 2.44 12.40
C LEU A 82 -11.83 1.14 11.99
N ASN A 83 -11.51 0.02 12.64
CA ASN A 83 -12.15 -1.27 12.38
C ASN A 83 -13.64 -1.26 12.78
N LYS A 84 -13.98 -0.62 13.91
CA LYS A 84 -15.38 -0.44 14.33
C LYS A 84 -16.15 0.41 13.32
N MET A 85 -15.58 1.54 12.90
CA MET A 85 -16.19 2.42 11.90
C MET A 85 -16.39 1.70 10.56
N THR A 86 -15.37 0.97 10.08
CA THR A 86 -15.45 0.24 8.81
C THR A 86 -16.57 -0.81 8.85
N ARG A 87 -16.74 -1.51 9.97
CA ARG A 87 -17.83 -2.47 10.16
C ARG A 87 -19.20 -1.78 10.20
N ALA A 88 -19.30 -0.62 10.87
CA ALA A 88 -20.54 0.14 10.93
C ALA A 88 -20.93 0.76 9.56
N SER A 89 -19.95 1.10 8.73
CA SER A 89 -20.17 1.63 7.38
C SER A 89 -20.45 0.55 6.32
N MET A 90 -20.27 -0.74 6.64
CA MET A 90 -20.76 -1.84 5.80
C MET A 90 -22.27 -1.98 5.97
N LEU A 91 -23.04 -1.14 5.27
CA LEU A 91 -24.46 -1.38 5.06
C LEU A 91 -24.63 -2.57 4.11
N GLU A 92 -25.53 -3.51 4.43
CA GLU A 92 -25.91 -4.55 3.46
C GLU A 92 -26.56 -3.86 2.25
N SER A 93 -25.93 -3.99 1.08
CA SER A 93 -26.53 -3.55 -0.17
C SER A 93 -27.68 -4.50 -0.51
N VAL A 94 -28.89 -4.17 -0.06
CA VAL A 94 -30.10 -4.89 -0.47
C VAL A 94 -30.41 -4.52 -1.91
N ARG A 95 -30.43 -5.53 -2.79
CA ARG A 95 -30.86 -5.36 -4.18
C ARG A 95 -32.39 -5.25 -4.17
N ILE A 96 -32.91 -4.05 -4.44
CA ILE A 96 -34.35 -3.85 -4.62
C ILE A 96 -34.70 -4.38 -6.01
N ALA A 97 -35.61 -5.36 -6.04
CA ALA A 97 -36.17 -5.97 -7.24
C ALA A 97 -37.36 -5.16 -7.77
#